data_AF-A0A6P8HGK8-F1
#
_entry.id   AF-A0A6P8HGK8-F1
#
_cell.length_a   1.000
_cell.length_b   1.000
_cell.length_c   1.000
_cell.angle_alpha   90.00
_cell.angle_beta   90.00
_cell.angle_gamma   90.00
#
_symmetry.space_group_name_H-M   'P 1'
#
loop_
_entity.id
_entity.type
_entity.pdbx_description
1 polymer ?
#
loop_
_entity_poly.entity_id
_entity_poly.type
_entity_poly.pdbx_seq_one_letter_code
_entity_poly.pdbx_strand_id
1 'polypeptide(L)'
;MTAIKFLAFLCLASMTVLPMGDGQCISYCKGRDGRNGRDGRDGVNGRDGRDVCFETLGKPSIHLDGTTHKSIPFVANKDIDIWNASGANGYVSGGIMYANGQITVPVAGIYFVYCQVYYTQPNKAGRHGIIVNNRQVALAGTSGIPTSGTYYTGLSLKLNKGDKISCRLAYDSNLWSGMEHTFLGAFLQ
;
A
#
# COMPACT_ATOMS: atom_id res chain seq x y z
N MET A 1 -46.88 32.70 -7.56
CA MET A 1 -46.12 31.88 -8.52
C MET A 1 -44.70 31.82 -8.04
N THR A 2 -44.38 30.72 -7.37
CA THR A 2 -43.16 30.47 -6.59
C THR A 2 -42.10 29.87 -7.49
N ALA A 3 -40.94 30.53 -7.64
CA ALA A 3 -39.78 29.96 -8.31
C ALA A 3 -38.66 29.73 -7.28
N ILE A 4 -38.65 28.52 -6.72
CA ILE A 4 -37.54 27.97 -5.95
C ILE A 4 -36.48 27.54 -6.98
N LYS A 5 -35.33 28.23 -7.04
CA LYS A 5 -34.17 27.75 -7.77
C LYS A 5 -33.18 27.12 -6.80
N PHE A 6 -32.97 25.82 -7.01
CA PHE A 6 -32.07 24.94 -6.27
C PHE A 6 -30.65 25.48 -6.20
N LEU A 7 -30.14 25.63 -4.98
CA LEU A 7 -28.72 25.79 -4.71
C LEU A 7 -28.08 24.40 -4.82
N ALA A 8 -27.33 24.17 -5.90
CA ALA A 8 -26.55 22.95 -6.06
C ALA A 8 -25.29 23.04 -5.20
N PHE A 9 -25.37 22.54 -3.97
CA PHE A 9 -24.21 22.11 -3.19
C PHE A 9 -24.00 20.63 -3.51
N LEU A 10 -22.91 20.27 -4.19
CA LEU A 10 -22.39 18.90 -4.07
C LEU A 10 -20.88 18.84 -4.36
N CYS A 11 -20.15 18.94 -3.25
CA CYS A 11 -19.01 18.10 -2.87
C CYS A 11 -17.98 17.81 -3.97
N LEU A 12 -16.95 18.66 -4.09
CA LEU A 12 -15.64 18.18 -4.50
C LEU A 12 -15.17 17.22 -3.39
N ALA A 13 -15.13 15.93 -3.68
CA ALA A 13 -14.39 14.98 -2.86
C ALA A 13 -12.92 15.39 -2.90
N SER A 14 -12.48 16.06 -1.85
CA SER A 14 -11.08 16.29 -1.58
C SER A 14 -10.38 14.93 -1.56
N MET A 15 -9.55 14.67 -2.56
CA MET A 15 -8.58 13.58 -2.52
C MET A 15 -7.54 14.00 -1.48
N THR A 16 -7.84 13.79 -0.20
CA THR A 16 -6.85 13.90 0.86
C THR A 16 -5.87 12.75 0.69
N VAL A 17 -4.85 12.99 -0.13
CA VAL A 17 -3.57 12.30 0.02
C VAL A 17 -3.10 12.68 1.42
N LEU A 18 -3.20 11.75 2.38
CA LEU A 18 -2.67 11.96 3.72
C LEU A 18 -1.14 12.13 3.58
N PRO A 19 -0.56 13.29 3.91
CA PRO A 19 0.88 13.38 4.09
C PRO A 19 1.18 12.75 5.45
N MET A 20 1.42 11.44 5.47
CA MET A 20 1.80 10.75 6.70
C MET A 20 3.30 10.95 6.95
N GLY A 21 3.56 11.97 7.78
CA GLY A 21 4.55 12.03 8.87
C GLY A 21 5.90 11.36 8.70
N ASP A 22 6.91 12.21 8.52
CA ASP A 22 8.23 12.17 9.19
C ASP A 22 8.92 10.81 9.24
N GLY A 23 9.37 10.35 8.07
CA GLY A 23 10.46 9.40 7.99
C GLY A 23 11.68 9.96 8.73
N GLN A 24 12.04 9.31 9.82
CA GLN A 24 13.22 9.59 10.63
C GLN A 24 14.47 9.72 9.74
N CYS A 25 15.01 10.94 9.62
CA CYS A 25 16.18 11.26 8.81
C CYS A 25 17.41 10.49 9.32
N ILE A 26 17.84 9.44 8.63
CA ILE A 26 19.19 8.87 8.79
C ILE A 26 20.04 9.41 7.64
N SER A 27 20.79 10.47 7.91
CA SER A 27 21.61 11.17 6.91
C SER A 27 22.83 10.34 6.50
N TYR A 28 22.88 9.89 5.24
CA TYR A 28 24.14 9.42 4.63
C TYR A 28 24.60 10.45 3.60
N CYS A 29 25.39 11.43 4.06
CA CYS A 29 26.05 12.38 3.18
C CYS A 29 27.41 11.82 2.75
N LYS A 30 27.58 11.51 1.46
CA LYS A 30 28.91 11.50 0.83
C LYS A 30 28.92 12.57 -0.24
N GLY A 31 29.57 13.70 0.07
CA GLY A 31 29.92 14.71 -0.93
C GLY A 31 30.81 14.09 -2.01
N ARG A 32 30.74 14.61 -3.24
CA ARG A 32 31.76 14.33 -4.25
C ARG A 32 32.90 15.30 -4.05
N ASP A 33 34.14 14.81 -4.07
CA ASP A 33 35.32 15.68 -4.03
C ASP A 33 35.29 16.68 -5.18
N GLY A 34 35.69 17.92 -4.90
CA GLY A 34 35.88 18.94 -5.92
C GLY A 34 36.93 18.52 -6.94
N ARG A 35 36.91 19.12 -8.14
CA ARG A 35 38.00 18.92 -9.12
C ARG A 35 39.25 19.64 -8.62
N ASN A 36 40.40 18.98 -8.64
CA ASN A 36 41.69 19.62 -8.40
C ASN A 36 41.90 20.79 -9.38
N GLY A 37 42.43 21.91 -8.88
CA GLY A 37 42.88 23.02 -9.73
C GLY A 37 44.06 22.60 -10.62
N ARG A 38 44.32 23.35 -11.71
CA ARG A 38 45.55 23.16 -12.50
C ARG A 38 46.75 23.77 -11.77
N ASP A 39 47.90 23.13 -11.85
CA ASP A 39 49.14 23.62 -11.22
C ASP A 39 49.61 24.94 -11.85
N GLY A 40 49.82 25.94 -11.01
CA GLY A 40 50.33 27.28 -11.36
C GLY A 40 49.68 28.36 -10.50
N ARG A 41 50.51 29.13 -9.77
CA ARG A 41 50.17 30.22 -8.82
C ARG A 41 48.84 30.02 -8.09
N ASP A 42 48.90 29.46 -6.88
CA ASP A 42 47.81 29.25 -5.90
C ASP A 42 46.45 29.73 -6.42
N GLY A 43 45.81 28.86 -7.21
CA GLY A 43 44.49 29.11 -7.74
C GLY A 43 43.48 29.17 -6.59
N VAL A 44 42.44 30.00 -6.75
CA VAL A 44 41.33 30.08 -5.80
C VAL A 44 40.75 28.68 -5.59
N ASN A 45 40.58 28.27 -4.32
CA ASN A 45 39.94 26.99 -3.98
C ASN A 45 38.64 26.80 -4.79
N GLY A 46 38.48 25.60 -5.36
CA GLY A 46 37.24 25.23 -6.03
C GLY A 46 36.05 25.32 -5.06
N ARG A 47 34.87 25.69 -5.56
CA ARG A 47 33.66 25.63 -4.74
C ARG A 47 33.36 24.16 -4.43
N ASP A 48 33.03 23.87 -3.18
CA ASP A 48 32.54 22.56 -2.78
C ASP A 48 31.35 22.16 -3.64
N GLY A 49 31.26 20.87 -3.95
CA GLY A 49 30.11 20.30 -4.64
C GLY A 49 28.84 20.56 -3.82
N ARG A 50 27.72 20.86 -4.48
CA ARG A 50 26.42 20.94 -3.79
C ARG A 50 26.09 19.56 -3.21
N ASP A 51 25.95 19.49 -1.90
CA ASP A 51 25.36 18.33 -1.24
C ASP A 51 23.96 18.09 -1.81
N VAL A 52 23.75 16.92 -2.40
CA VAL A 52 22.43 16.45 -2.83
C VAL A 52 21.93 15.49 -1.76
N CYS A 53 20.99 15.99 -0.95
CA CYS A 53 20.20 15.14 -0.07
C CYS A 53 19.28 14.29 -0.96
N PHE A 54 19.64 13.02 -1.14
CA PHE A 54 18.66 12.03 -1.58
C PHE A 54 18.06 11.43 -0.32
N GLU A 55 16.73 11.51 -0.18
CA GLU A 55 16.07 10.61 0.74
C GLU A 55 16.41 9.19 0.27
N THR A 56 17.19 8.46 1.06
CA THR A 56 17.18 7.00 0.98
C THR A 56 15.81 6.59 1.50
N LEU A 57 14.82 6.65 0.61
CA LEU A 57 13.56 5.96 0.78
C LEU A 57 13.92 4.53 1.19
N GLY A 58 13.36 4.06 2.30
CA GLY A 58 13.59 2.68 2.79
C GLY A 58 13.33 1.65 1.68
N LYS A 59 13.68 0.38 1.90
CA LYS A 59 13.26 -0.65 0.94
C LYS A 59 11.73 -0.61 0.80
N PRO A 60 11.17 -0.59 -0.43
CA PRO A 60 9.72 -0.57 -0.64
C PRO A 60 9.03 -1.69 0.13
N SER A 61 8.21 -1.32 1.11
CA SER A 61 7.43 -2.27 1.90
C SER A 61 6.19 -1.62 2.48
N ILE A 62 5.12 -2.40 2.65
CA ILE A 62 3.86 -1.95 3.22
C ILE A 62 3.17 -3.11 3.95
N HIS A 63 2.61 -2.81 5.13
CA HIS A 63 1.67 -3.67 5.85
C HIS A 63 0.39 -2.87 6.11
N LEU A 64 -0.76 -3.48 5.87
CA LEU A 64 -2.08 -2.86 5.93
C LEU A 64 -3.01 -3.69 6.81
N ASP A 65 -3.52 -3.10 7.89
CA ASP A 65 -4.36 -3.78 8.88
C ASP A 65 -5.85 -3.53 8.67
N GLY A 66 -6.70 -4.51 8.98
CA GLY A 66 -8.09 -4.25 9.32
C GLY A 66 -8.21 -3.53 10.68
N THR A 67 -9.19 -2.63 10.83
CA THR A 67 -9.21 -1.68 11.97
C THR A 67 -10.39 -1.76 12.91
N THR A 68 -11.52 -2.29 12.46
CA THR A 68 -12.78 -2.12 13.19
C THR A 68 -13.00 -3.12 14.33
N HIS A 69 -12.22 -4.21 14.38
CA HIS A 69 -12.42 -5.36 15.28
C HIS A 69 -13.87 -5.87 15.29
N LYS A 70 -14.50 -5.86 14.11
CA LYS A 70 -15.89 -6.29 13.91
C LYS A 70 -16.02 -7.18 12.68
N SER A 71 -17.08 -7.97 12.69
CA SER A 71 -17.57 -8.67 11.49
C SER A 71 -18.25 -7.68 10.56
N ILE A 72 -17.75 -7.52 9.33
CA ILE A 72 -18.24 -6.57 8.33
C ILE A 72 -18.56 -7.29 7.02
N PRO A 73 -19.71 -7.01 6.37
CA PRO A 73 -20.03 -7.56 5.05
C PRO A 73 -19.24 -6.88 3.94
N PHE A 74 -18.74 -7.68 3.00
CA PHE A 74 -18.07 -7.23 1.79
C PHE A 74 -18.72 -7.83 0.55
N VAL A 75 -18.69 -7.07 -0.55
CA VAL A 75 -19.21 -7.48 -1.85
C VAL A 75 -18.11 -8.14 -2.66
N ALA A 76 -18.45 -9.22 -3.35
CA ALA A 76 -17.56 -9.93 -4.27
C ALA A 76 -17.00 -9.00 -5.36
N ASN A 77 -15.81 -9.33 -5.86
CA ASN A 77 -15.15 -8.68 -6.99
C ASN A 77 -14.84 -7.17 -6.81
N LYS A 78 -14.96 -6.64 -5.58
CA LYS A 78 -14.47 -5.32 -5.21
C LYS A 78 -13.16 -5.44 -4.43
N ASP A 79 -12.29 -4.45 -4.62
CA ASP A 79 -11.10 -4.29 -3.78
C ASP A 79 -11.55 -4.11 -2.33
N ILE A 80 -10.98 -4.92 -1.43
CA ILE A 80 -11.11 -4.70 0.00
C ILE A 80 -10.36 -3.41 0.31
N ASP A 81 -11.00 -2.46 0.98
CA ASP A 81 -10.48 -1.10 1.20
C ASP A 81 -10.53 -0.63 2.67
N ILE A 82 -10.86 -1.53 3.60
CA ILE A 82 -10.88 -1.28 5.07
C ILE A 82 -9.51 -1.07 5.71
N TRP A 83 -8.46 -1.09 4.89
CA TRP A 83 -7.08 -1.10 5.34
C TRP A 83 -6.64 0.20 5.99
N ASN A 84 -5.85 0.08 7.05
CA ASN A 84 -5.14 1.19 7.67
C ASN A 84 -3.63 0.96 7.64
N ALA A 85 -2.94 1.90 7.02
CA ALA A 85 -1.49 1.93 6.90
C ALA A 85 -0.78 2.57 8.11
N SER A 86 -1.55 3.07 9.08
CA SER A 86 -1.08 3.58 10.37
C SER A 86 -1.86 2.94 11.51
N GLY A 87 -2.27 1.68 11.32
CA GLY A 87 -2.78 0.83 12.39
C GLY A 87 -1.68 0.44 13.36
N ALA A 88 -1.97 -0.46 14.29
CA ALA A 88 -0.98 -0.90 15.27
C ALA A 88 0.21 -1.63 14.62
N ASN A 89 0.00 -2.37 13.54
CA ASN A 89 1.04 -3.10 12.80
C ASN A 89 1.25 -2.53 11.38
N GLY A 90 0.33 -1.69 10.91
CA GLY A 90 0.38 -1.05 9.61
C GLY A 90 1.50 -0.02 9.49
N TYR A 91 2.18 -0.03 8.34
CA TYR A 91 3.19 0.96 7.99
C TYR A 91 3.37 1.04 6.47
N VAL A 92 3.99 2.11 5.99
CA VAL A 92 4.40 2.31 4.59
C VAL A 92 5.86 2.74 4.53
N SER A 93 6.64 2.19 3.62
CA SER A 93 8.04 2.57 3.39
C SER A 93 8.43 2.50 1.91
N GLY A 94 9.55 3.15 1.58
CA GLY A 94 10.18 3.05 0.27
C GLY A 94 9.36 3.56 -0.91
N GLY A 95 8.54 4.58 -0.67
CA GLY A 95 7.72 5.22 -1.70
C GLY A 95 6.52 4.39 -2.18
N ILE A 96 6.23 3.23 -1.56
CA ILE A 96 4.98 2.52 -1.84
C ILE A 96 3.81 3.45 -1.54
N MET A 97 2.78 3.43 -2.40
CA MET A 97 1.56 4.21 -2.18
C MET A 97 0.37 3.27 -1.93
N TYR A 98 -0.55 3.67 -1.07
CA TYR A 98 -1.82 2.99 -0.86
C TYR A 98 -2.98 3.98 -1.07
N ALA A 99 -3.96 3.58 -1.88
CA ALA A 99 -5.21 4.33 -2.04
C ALA A 99 -6.32 3.39 -2.54
N ASN A 100 -7.53 3.56 -2.01
CA ASN A 100 -8.75 2.87 -2.50
C ASN A 100 -8.60 1.34 -2.60
N GLY A 101 -8.05 0.70 -1.57
CA GLY A 101 -7.85 -0.77 -1.56
C GLY A 101 -6.68 -1.26 -2.41
N GLN A 102 -5.89 -0.36 -3.01
CA GLN A 102 -4.81 -0.70 -3.93
C GLN A 102 -3.45 -0.17 -3.48
N ILE A 103 -2.45 -1.06 -3.49
CA ILE A 103 -1.03 -0.74 -3.35
C ILE A 103 -0.46 -0.41 -4.73
N THR A 104 0.34 0.65 -4.83
CA THR A 104 1.04 1.03 -6.07
C THR A 104 2.53 0.79 -5.92
N VAL A 105 3.09 0.03 -6.84
CA VAL A 105 4.51 -0.32 -6.87
C VAL A 105 5.36 0.89 -7.27
N PRO A 106 6.34 1.33 -6.47
CA PRO A 106 7.12 2.54 -6.75
C PRO A 106 8.31 2.31 -7.69
N VAL A 107 8.85 1.10 -7.70
CA VAL A 107 10.01 0.69 -8.50
C VAL A 107 9.81 -0.74 -9.00
N ALA A 108 10.34 -1.06 -10.19
CA ALA A 108 10.28 -2.42 -10.70
C ALA A 108 11.17 -3.36 -9.87
N GLY A 109 10.72 -4.60 -9.65
CA GLY A 109 11.46 -5.57 -8.85
C GLY A 109 10.68 -6.85 -8.58
N ILE A 110 11.25 -7.72 -7.76
CA ILE A 110 10.56 -8.91 -7.26
C ILE A 110 9.97 -8.57 -5.90
N TYR A 111 8.66 -8.65 -5.79
CA TYR A 111 7.94 -8.37 -4.57
C TYR A 111 7.36 -9.66 -4.01
N PHE A 112 7.46 -9.86 -2.69
CA PHE A 112 6.59 -10.79 -2.01
C PHE A 112 5.30 -10.05 -1.65
N VAL A 113 4.17 -10.59 -2.09
CA VAL A 113 2.82 -10.04 -1.85
C VAL A 113 2.02 -11.06 -1.06
N TYR A 114 1.29 -10.62 -0.06
CA TYR A 114 0.45 -11.49 0.76
C TYR A 114 -0.88 -10.85 1.11
N CYS A 115 -1.92 -11.67 1.23
CA CYS A 115 -3.21 -11.28 1.77
C CYS A 115 -3.70 -12.37 2.73
N GLN A 116 -4.15 -11.95 3.91
CA GLN A 116 -4.83 -12.80 4.87
C GLN A 116 -6.22 -12.24 5.13
N VAL A 117 -7.21 -13.12 5.18
CA VAL A 117 -8.60 -12.77 5.49
C VAL A 117 -9.18 -13.77 6.48
N TYR A 118 -9.81 -13.26 7.53
CA TYR A 118 -10.60 -14.06 8.46
C TYR A 118 -12.09 -13.99 8.11
N TYR A 119 -12.69 -15.11 7.75
CA TYR A 119 -14.11 -15.22 7.46
C TYR A 119 -14.90 -15.50 8.73
N THR A 120 -16.01 -14.80 8.91
CA THR A 120 -16.92 -14.97 10.05
C THR A 120 -18.25 -15.55 9.60
N GLN A 121 -18.90 -16.33 10.46
CA GLN A 121 -20.28 -16.73 10.20
C GLN A 121 -21.26 -15.56 10.40
N PRO A 122 -22.41 -15.56 9.70
CA PRO A 122 -22.78 -16.51 8.65
C PRO A 122 -22.07 -16.16 7.32
N ASN A 123 -21.54 -17.18 6.64
CA ASN A 123 -21.08 -17.08 5.25
C ASN A 123 -21.63 -18.30 4.48
N LYS A 124 -21.54 -18.32 3.15
CA LYS A 124 -21.86 -19.53 2.34
C LYS A 124 -20.62 -20.14 1.68
N ALA A 125 -19.60 -19.33 1.47
CA ALA A 125 -18.29 -19.71 0.95
C ALA A 125 -17.30 -18.61 1.39
N GLY A 126 -16.00 -18.92 1.38
CA GLY A 126 -14.97 -17.96 1.70
C GLY A 126 -13.78 -18.15 0.77
N ARG A 127 -13.58 -17.20 -0.14
CA ARG A 127 -12.45 -17.21 -1.09
C ARG A 127 -12.03 -15.80 -1.42
N HIS A 128 -10.72 -15.55 -1.42
CA HIS A 128 -10.13 -14.29 -1.83
C HIS A 128 -8.88 -14.53 -2.68
N GLY A 129 -8.51 -13.53 -3.46
CA GLY A 129 -7.33 -13.58 -4.29
C GLY A 129 -6.51 -12.30 -4.20
N ILE A 130 -5.23 -12.44 -4.50
CA ILE A 130 -4.36 -11.31 -4.79
C ILE A 130 -4.56 -10.95 -6.26
N ILE A 131 -4.80 -9.67 -6.52
CA ILE A 131 -5.03 -9.12 -7.85
C ILE A 131 -3.90 -8.17 -8.19
N VAL A 132 -3.33 -8.32 -9.38
CA VAL A 132 -2.36 -7.38 -9.96
C VAL A 132 -2.93 -6.83 -11.25
N ASN A 133 -3.08 -5.51 -11.37
CA ASN A 133 -3.63 -4.84 -12.55
C ASN A 133 -4.94 -5.49 -13.05
N ASN A 134 -5.88 -5.73 -12.13
CA ASN A 134 -7.17 -6.37 -12.40
C ASN A 134 -7.11 -7.86 -12.79
N ARG A 135 -5.94 -8.52 -12.70
CA ARG A 135 -5.76 -9.96 -12.93
C ARG A 135 -5.49 -10.70 -11.62
N GLN A 136 -6.26 -11.73 -11.32
CA GLN A 136 -5.98 -12.60 -10.17
C GLN A 136 -4.71 -13.42 -10.42
N VAL A 137 -3.81 -13.40 -9.44
CA VAL A 137 -2.50 -14.09 -9.51
C VAL A 137 -2.29 -15.12 -8.40
N ALA A 138 -3.08 -15.03 -7.32
CA ALA A 138 -3.12 -16.01 -6.24
C ALA A 138 -4.54 -16.14 -5.69
N LEU A 139 -4.80 -17.24 -5.00
CA LEU A 139 -6.11 -17.57 -4.46
C LEU A 139 -5.96 -18.34 -3.15
N ALA A 140 -6.79 -18.05 -2.16
CA ALA A 140 -7.00 -18.90 -0.99
C ALA A 140 -8.47 -18.93 -0.60
N GLY A 141 -8.87 -20.03 0.05
CA GLY A 141 -10.23 -20.24 0.51
C GLY A 141 -10.79 -21.61 0.17
N THR A 142 -12.05 -21.81 0.55
CA THR A 142 -12.78 -23.07 0.34
C THR A 142 -14.09 -22.84 -0.40
N SER A 143 -14.53 -23.88 -1.11
CA SER A 143 -15.88 -23.98 -1.67
C SER A 143 -16.67 -24.94 -0.78
N GLY A 144 -17.65 -24.48 -0.01
CA GLY A 144 -18.45 -25.33 0.87
C GLY A 144 -18.94 -24.64 2.14
N ILE A 145 -19.62 -25.41 3.01
CA ILE A 145 -20.19 -24.95 4.28
C ILE A 145 -19.09 -24.27 5.10
N PRO A 146 -19.18 -22.96 5.37
CA PRO A 146 -18.06 -22.24 5.94
C PRO A 146 -17.99 -22.43 7.44
N THR A 147 -16.82 -22.86 7.88
CA THR A 147 -16.34 -22.63 9.23
C THR A 147 -15.73 -21.23 9.29
N SER A 148 -15.94 -20.50 10.38
CA SER A 148 -15.16 -19.28 10.64
C SER A 148 -13.68 -19.64 10.63
N GLY A 149 -12.84 -18.75 10.10
CA GLY A 149 -11.41 -19.03 10.06
C GLY A 149 -10.61 -18.16 9.11
N THR A 150 -9.30 -18.29 9.26
CA THR A 150 -8.29 -17.57 8.49
C THR A 150 -7.93 -18.34 7.23
N TYR A 151 -7.89 -17.65 6.10
CA TYR A 151 -7.20 -18.11 4.91
C TYR A 151 -6.09 -17.11 4.56
N TYR A 152 -4.92 -17.65 4.21
CA TYR A 152 -3.75 -16.89 3.82
C TYR A 152 -3.34 -17.28 2.40
N THR A 153 -2.94 -16.29 1.60
CA THR A 153 -2.25 -16.51 0.34
C THR A 153 -1.10 -15.53 0.19
N GLY A 154 0.00 -15.98 -0.41
CA GLY A 154 1.15 -15.14 -0.68
C GLY A 154 2.05 -15.73 -1.75
N LEU A 155 2.73 -14.88 -2.50
CA LEU A 155 3.58 -15.28 -3.63
C LEU A 155 4.62 -14.21 -3.96
N SER A 156 5.72 -14.64 -4.59
CA SER A 156 6.72 -13.73 -5.16
C SER A 156 6.38 -13.43 -6.63
N LEU A 157 6.38 -12.15 -7.01
CA LEU A 157 6.03 -11.71 -8.37
C LEU A 157 7.02 -10.64 -8.85
N LYS A 158 7.38 -10.71 -10.13
CA LYS A 158 8.03 -9.60 -10.80
C LYS A 158 6.98 -8.54 -11.14
N LEU A 159 7.15 -7.35 -10.57
CA LEU A 159 6.25 -6.21 -10.77
C LEU A 159 7.01 -5.03 -11.38
N ASN A 160 6.29 -4.22 -12.15
CA ASN A 160 6.78 -2.98 -12.72
C ASN A 160 6.35 -1.79 -11.86
N LYS A 161 7.09 -0.68 -11.96
CA LYS A 161 6.65 0.60 -11.41
C LYS A 161 5.26 0.95 -11.94
N GLY A 162 4.36 1.32 -11.03
CA GLY A 162 2.98 1.70 -11.34
C GLY A 162 1.98 0.54 -11.26
N ASP A 163 2.44 -0.72 -11.18
CA ASP A 163 1.54 -1.86 -11.00
C ASP A 163 0.70 -1.70 -9.73
N LYS A 164 -0.57 -2.09 -9.85
CA LYS A 164 -1.57 -2.01 -8.78
C LYS A 164 -1.81 -3.38 -8.21
N ILE A 165 -1.67 -3.52 -6.90
CA ILE A 165 -1.90 -4.76 -6.15
C ILE A 165 -3.10 -4.56 -5.23
N SER A 166 -4.01 -5.52 -5.16
CA SER A 166 -5.12 -5.50 -4.20
C SER A 166 -5.52 -6.90 -3.76
N CYS A 167 -6.42 -6.96 -2.77
CA CYS A 167 -7.05 -8.20 -2.33
C CYS A 167 -8.56 -8.13 -2.57
N ARG A 168 -9.13 -9.16 -3.19
CA ARG A 168 -10.56 -9.21 -3.55
C ARG A 168 -11.20 -10.51 -3.11
N LEU A 169 -12.48 -10.43 -2.72
CA LEU A 169 -13.30 -11.61 -2.48
C LEU A 169 -13.89 -12.16 -3.78
N ALA A 170 -14.03 -13.49 -3.85
CA ALA A 170 -14.74 -14.16 -4.94
C ALA A 170 -16.25 -14.26 -4.71
N TYR A 171 -16.69 -14.14 -3.44
CA TYR A 171 -18.09 -14.21 -3.03
C TYR A 171 -18.38 -13.11 -2.01
N ASP A 172 -19.64 -12.70 -1.90
CA ASP A 172 -20.08 -11.85 -0.79
C ASP A 172 -19.78 -12.57 0.52
N SER A 173 -19.11 -11.91 1.46
CA SER A 173 -18.69 -12.53 2.71
C SER A 173 -18.57 -11.53 3.85
N ASN A 174 -18.86 -12.00 5.05
CA ASN A 174 -18.53 -11.33 6.30
C ASN A 174 -17.09 -11.64 6.70
N LEU A 175 -16.32 -10.61 7.00
CA LEU A 175 -14.92 -10.70 7.41
C LEU A 175 -14.74 -10.10 8.80
N TRP A 176 -13.86 -10.69 9.62
CA TRP A 176 -13.39 -10.05 10.84
C TRP A 176 -12.28 -9.05 10.53
N SER A 177 -12.58 -7.76 10.68
CA SER A 177 -11.67 -6.65 10.37
C SER A 177 -10.81 -6.27 11.58
N GLY A 178 -9.96 -7.18 12.06
CA GLY A 178 -8.97 -6.90 13.11
C GLY A 178 -7.54 -7.04 12.59
N MET A 179 -6.61 -6.27 13.16
CA MET A 179 -5.21 -6.17 12.73
C MET A 179 -4.46 -7.51 12.66
N GLU A 180 -4.78 -8.47 13.53
CA GLU A 180 -4.14 -9.79 13.56
C GLU A 180 -4.80 -10.82 12.63
N HIS A 181 -5.99 -10.50 12.11
CA HIS A 181 -6.88 -11.45 11.45
C HIS A 181 -6.95 -11.23 9.95
N THR A 182 -7.09 -9.97 9.53
CA THR A 182 -7.28 -9.59 8.14
C THR A 182 -6.32 -8.46 7.79
N PHE A 183 -5.39 -8.73 6.88
CA PHE A 183 -4.33 -7.81 6.50
C PHE A 183 -3.82 -8.06 5.07
N LEU A 184 -3.19 -7.05 4.49
CA LEU A 184 -2.58 -7.06 3.16
C LEU A 184 -1.18 -6.48 3.25
N GLY A 185 -0.25 -6.96 2.43
CA GLY A 185 1.04 -6.30 2.34
C GLY A 185 1.88 -6.74 1.14
N ALA A 186 2.94 -5.98 0.92
CA ALA A 186 3.91 -6.24 -0.12
C ALA A 186 5.27 -5.67 0.28
N PHE A 187 6.36 -6.35 -0.07
CA PHE A 187 7.71 -5.81 0.09
C PHE A 187 8.64 -6.25 -1.03
N LEU A 188 9.56 -5.37 -1.41
CA LEU A 188 10.63 -5.64 -2.37
C LEU A 188 11.66 -6.58 -1.71
N GLN A 189 11.97 -7.68 -2.38
CA GLN A 189 13.01 -8.63 -1.96
C GLN A 189 14.41 -8.05 -2.20
#